data_AF-A0A7Y9B045-F1
#
_entry.id   AF-A0A7Y9B045-F1
#
_cell.length_a   1.000
_cell.length_b   1.000
_cell.length_c   1.000
_cell.angle_alpha   90.00
_cell.angle_beta   90.00
_cell.angle_gamma   90.00
#
_symmetry.space_group_name_H-M   'P 1'
#
loop_
_entity.id
_entity.type
_entity.pdbx_description
1 polymer ?
#
loop_
_entity_poly.entity_id
_entity_poly.type
_entity_poly.pdbx_seq_one_letter_code
_entity_poly.pdbx_strand_id
1 'polypeptide(L)'
;MTEAGKAKLAVNPDLKIPAVIGGRAIKKIGIGAFSPSKIGNKTINTIAISKGIEEIGQAAFSGANLKMLEVPSSVKIIGRMAFNGAPLEQVKFSEGLESIGDSAFEGHKLTEVKLPDSLKTIGRSAFKTRSAENASITDVKFGKSLESIGREAFVNQKIKEIQIPESLKHIRREVDRIFLENKARYGYRRIHAELKKIGIKVSEKVVRRVMKEDGLEVKIRKTKKYSSYKGEISPAVPNEVQRNFHSEKPNELLLSDISEFAIPSGKVYLSPTVDCFDGMLVKWRISEHPNADLVNGLLGDVIANMGEKSKPIIHTDRGCHYRWPGWIERMEINGYTGSMSQKGCSPDNAASEGLFGRIKNEFFYNQDWKNMTIEEFSHELDKYLHWYNEKRIKKSLGYLSPVEYRRSLGLAV
;
A
#
# COMPACT_ATOMS: atom_id res chain seq x y z
N MET A 1 -1.07 6.40 44.38
CA MET A 1 -1.06 7.55 45.31
C MET A 1 -0.72 7.05 46.70
N THR A 2 0.15 7.73 47.45
CA THR A 2 0.47 7.37 48.84
C THR A 2 -0.71 7.68 49.77
N GLU A 3 -0.75 7.10 50.97
CA GLU A 3 -1.81 7.38 51.96
C GLU A 3 -1.87 8.87 52.34
N ALA A 4 -0.71 9.52 52.48
CA ALA A 4 -0.64 10.97 52.67
C ALA A 4 -1.29 11.76 51.51
N GLY A 5 -1.17 11.29 50.27
CA GLY A 5 -1.84 11.88 49.11
C GLY A 5 -3.36 11.70 49.14
N LYS A 6 -3.85 10.52 49.54
CA LYS A 6 -5.29 10.25 49.73
C LYS A 6 -5.92 11.09 50.84
N ALA A 7 -5.18 11.30 51.93
CA ALA A 7 -5.60 12.16 53.04
C ALA A 7 -5.69 13.63 52.60
N LYS A 8 -4.69 14.14 51.88
CA LYS A 8 -4.72 15.51 51.32
C LYS A 8 -5.88 15.71 50.33
N LEU A 9 -6.11 14.74 49.44
CA LEU A 9 -7.22 14.80 48.50
C LEU A 9 -8.60 14.70 49.18
N ALA A 10 -8.67 14.16 50.40
CA ALA A 10 -9.92 14.13 51.18
C ALA A 10 -10.43 15.54 51.54
N VAL A 11 -9.50 16.47 51.74
CA VAL A 11 -9.78 17.81 52.26
C VAL A 11 -9.57 18.90 51.22
N ASN A 12 -8.79 18.63 50.17
CA ASN A 12 -8.54 19.57 49.08
C ASN A 12 -8.67 18.86 47.71
N PRO A 13 -9.69 19.20 46.91
CA PRO A 13 -9.87 18.65 45.57
C PRO A 13 -8.92 19.24 44.51
N ASP A 14 -8.05 20.18 44.91
CA ASP A 14 -7.02 20.77 44.06
C ASP A 14 -5.73 19.94 44.12
N LEU A 15 -5.45 19.23 43.03
CA LEU A 15 -4.35 18.30 42.96
C LEU A 15 -3.11 18.93 42.33
N LYS A 16 -2.03 19.07 43.10
CA LYS A 16 -0.70 19.45 42.61
C LYS A 16 0.18 18.22 42.46
N ILE A 17 0.61 17.92 41.24
CA ILE A 17 1.53 16.81 40.96
C ILE A 17 2.96 17.35 40.96
N PRO A 18 3.79 16.95 41.93
CA PRO A 18 5.15 17.46 42.05
C PRO A 18 6.06 16.85 40.98
N ALA A 19 7.13 17.56 40.62
CA ALA A 19 8.16 17.03 39.72
C ALA A 19 9.07 15.98 40.41
N VAL A 20 9.11 15.96 41.75
CA VAL A 20 10.01 15.11 42.54
C VAL A 20 9.27 14.56 43.76
N ILE A 21 9.42 13.26 44.04
CA ILE A 21 9.00 12.64 45.31
C ILE A 21 10.20 11.85 45.87
N GLY A 22 10.56 12.10 47.13
CA GLY A 22 11.66 11.38 47.80
C GLY A 22 13.01 11.50 47.08
N GLY A 23 13.31 12.68 46.52
CA GLY A 23 14.54 12.93 45.75
C GLY A 23 14.56 12.36 44.33
N ARG A 24 13.51 11.63 43.90
CA ARG A 24 13.41 11.07 42.55
C ARG A 24 12.49 11.89 41.66
N ALA A 25 12.99 12.25 40.48
CA ALA A 25 12.18 12.92 39.46
C ALA A 25 11.06 12.00 38.96
N ILE A 26 9.84 12.54 38.87
CA ILE A 26 8.70 11.85 38.30
C ILE A 26 8.64 12.20 36.82
N LYS A 27 8.70 11.18 35.96
CA LYS A 27 8.55 11.34 34.51
C LYS A 27 7.16 10.97 34.01
N LYS A 28 6.36 10.26 34.79
CA LYS A 28 5.09 9.69 34.34
C LYS A 28 4.04 9.70 35.44
N ILE A 29 2.82 10.08 35.07
CA ILE A 29 1.61 9.82 35.86
C ILE A 29 1.12 8.42 35.50
N GLY A 30 1.05 7.52 36.49
CA GLY A 30 0.75 6.11 36.26
C GLY A 30 -0.65 5.83 35.70
N ILE A 31 -0.83 4.61 35.17
CA ILE A 31 -2.12 4.13 34.67
C ILE A 31 -3.16 4.16 35.79
N GLY A 32 -4.28 4.83 35.55
CA GLY A 32 -5.38 4.97 36.50
C GLY A 32 -4.99 5.69 37.80
N ALA A 33 -3.87 6.41 37.85
CA ALA A 33 -3.30 6.92 39.11
C ALA A 33 -4.30 7.70 39.98
N PHE A 34 -5.25 8.38 39.35
CA PHE A 34 -6.29 9.19 39.97
C PHE A 34 -7.70 8.86 39.44
N SER A 35 -7.95 7.63 38.98
CA SER A 35 -9.30 7.18 38.64
C SER A 35 -10.19 7.11 39.89
N PRO A 36 -11.53 7.24 39.77
CA PRO A 36 -12.46 7.16 40.89
C PRO A 36 -12.21 5.96 41.81
N SER A 37 -12.00 4.78 41.22
CA SER A 37 -11.67 3.55 41.96
C SER A 37 -10.39 3.63 42.80
N LYS A 38 -9.39 4.42 42.38
CA LYS A 38 -8.11 4.56 43.09
C LYS A 38 -8.12 5.65 44.16
N ILE A 39 -9.03 6.62 44.05
CA ILE A 39 -9.15 7.75 44.99
C ILE A 39 -10.38 7.62 45.91
N GLY A 40 -11.09 6.50 45.88
CA GLY A 40 -12.26 6.24 46.71
C GLY A 40 -13.48 7.06 46.31
N ASN A 41 -13.72 7.20 45.01
CA ASN A 41 -14.80 7.98 44.40
C ASN A 41 -14.81 9.46 44.79
N LYS A 42 -13.68 9.98 45.27
CA LYS A 42 -13.49 11.41 45.48
C LYS A 42 -13.41 12.15 44.16
N THR A 43 -13.72 13.44 44.20
CA THR A 43 -13.70 14.31 43.04
C THR A 43 -12.39 15.10 42.98
N ILE A 44 -11.82 15.22 41.79
CA ILE A 44 -10.71 16.15 41.49
C ILE A 44 -11.28 17.27 40.64
N ASN A 45 -11.19 18.50 41.12
CA ASN A 45 -11.77 19.67 40.45
C ASN A 45 -10.73 20.49 39.70
N THR A 46 -9.49 20.52 40.18
CA THR A 46 -8.36 21.18 39.50
C THR A 46 -7.12 20.31 39.55
N ILE A 47 -6.27 20.44 38.52
CA ILE A 47 -4.95 19.82 38.51
C ILE A 47 -3.87 20.82 38.07
N ALA A 48 -2.72 20.77 38.75
CA ALA A 48 -1.49 21.42 38.32
C ALA A 48 -0.41 20.36 38.11
N ILE A 49 0.04 20.19 36.86
CA ILE A 49 1.07 19.23 36.48
C ILE A 49 2.42 19.96 36.43
N SER A 50 3.39 19.53 37.22
CA SER A 50 4.73 20.16 37.21
C SER A 50 5.50 19.86 35.92
N LYS A 51 6.35 20.81 35.51
CA LYS A 51 7.34 20.60 34.45
C LYS A 51 8.26 19.42 34.80
N GLY A 52 8.54 18.57 33.82
CA GLY A 52 9.37 17.35 33.98
C GLY A 52 8.58 16.05 33.86
N ILE A 53 7.25 16.11 34.01
CA ILE A 53 6.34 15.02 33.65
C ILE A 53 6.28 14.92 32.12
N GLU A 54 6.58 13.75 31.58
CA GLU A 54 6.65 13.45 30.15
C GLU A 54 5.44 12.65 29.64
N GLU A 55 4.77 11.89 30.52
CA GLU A 55 3.62 11.06 30.14
C GLU A 55 2.47 11.14 31.15
N ILE A 56 1.25 11.29 30.64
CA ILE A 56 0.01 11.09 31.37
C ILE A 56 -0.53 9.72 30.99
N GLY A 57 -0.48 8.75 31.91
CA GLY A 57 -0.81 7.36 31.63
C GLY A 57 -2.29 7.12 31.31
N GLN A 58 -2.57 5.91 30.80
CA GLN A 58 -3.92 5.48 30.48
C GLN A 58 -4.88 5.67 31.67
N ALA A 59 -6.04 6.26 31.42
CA ALA A 59 -7.08 6.52 32.41
C ALA A 59 -6.62 7.27 33.68
N ALA A 60 -5.47 7.96 33.64
CA ALA A 60 -4.87 8.59 34.81
C ALA A 60 -5.83 9.50 35.58
N PHE A 61 -6.68 10.24 34.88
CA PHE A 61 -7.70 11.15 35.41
C PHE A 61 -9.09 10.87 34.82
N SER A 62 -9.37 9.63 34.43
CA SER A 62 -10.70 9.28 33.94
C SER A 62 -11.74 9.57 35.02
N GLY A 63 -12.83 10.26 34.68
CA GLY A 63 -13.89 10.66 35.60
C GLY A 63 -13.58 11.86 36.50
N ALA A 64 -12.43 12.54 36.31
CA ALA A 64 -12.13 13.77 37.05
C ALA A 64 -13.08 14.92 36.62
N ASN A 65 -13.50 15.76 37.56
CA ASN A 65 -14.44 16.86 37.31
C ASN A 65 -13.69 18.15 36.95
N LEU A 66 -12.82 18.07 35.95
CA LEU A 66 -11.98 19.18 35.52
C LEU A 66 -12.71 20.07 34.53
N LYS A 67 -12.73 21.38 34.79
CA LYS A 67 -13.19 22.39 33.83
C LYS A 67 -12.08 22.89 32.92
N MET A 68 -10.85 22.98 33.45
CA MET A 68 -9.69 23.48 32.71
C MET A 68 -8.49 22.55 32.89
N LEU A 69 -7.65 22.49 31.86
CA LEU A 69 -6.40 21.74 31.88
C LEU A 69 -5.30 22.52 31.18
N GLU A 70 -4.16 22.71 31.85
CA GLU A 70 -2.92 23.14 31.20
C GLU A 70 -1.98 21.94 31.09
N VAL A 71 -1.63 21.56 29.87
CA VAL A 71 -0.67 20.49 29.58
C VAL A 71 0.73 21.12 29.49
N PRO A 72 1.66 20.84 30.41
CA PRO A 72 2.99 21.43 30.37
C PRO A 72 3.78 21.00 29.12
N SER A 73 4.72 21.83 28.67
CA SER A 73 5.57 21.54 27.49
C SER A 73 6.48 20.31 27.62
N SER A 74 6.66 19.78 28.83
CA SER A 74 7.39 18.52 29.03
C SER A 74 6.56 17.29 28.66
N VAL A 75 5.23 17.37 28.66
CA VAL A 75 4.35 16.23 28.40
C VAL A 75 4.34 15.92 26.91
N LYS A 76 4.86 14.74 26.56
CA LYS A 76 4.92 14.20 25.19
C LYS A 76 3.73 13.33 24.86
N ILE A 77 3.16 12.65 25.85
CA ILE A 77 2.15 11.61 25.65
C ILE A 77 0.96 11.80 26.59
N ILE A 78 -0.24 11.85 26.02
CA ILE A 78 -1.51 11.71 26.73
C ILE A 78 -2.09 10.35 26.39
N GLY A 79 -2.16 9.46 27.37
CA GLY A 79 -2.56 8.08 27.20
C GLY A 79 -4.05 7.88 26.89
N ARG A 80 -4.38 6.65 26.51
CA ARG A 80 -5.77 6.21 26.27
C ARG A 80 -6.65 6.55 27.46
N MET A 81 -7.82 7.16 27.21
CA MET A 81 -8.81 7.53 28.22
C MET A 81 -8.28 8.42 29.36
N ALA A 82 -7.12 9.07 29.21
CA ALA A 82 -6.45 9.80 30.30
C ALA A 82 -7.37 10.79 31.02
N PHE A 83 -8.26 11.47 30.29
CA PHE A 83 -9.26 12.41 30.81
C PHE A 83 -10.69 12.03 30.36
N ASN A 84 -10.95 10.73 30.14
CA ASN A 84 -12.26 10.26 29.73
C ASN A 84 -13.33 10.63 30.76
N GLY A 85 -14.41 11.28 30.33
CA GLY A 85 -15.51 11.75 31.16
C GLY A 85 -15.25 13.06 31.89
N ALA A 86 -14.10 13.72 31.68
CA ALA A 86 -13.84 15.02 32.27
C ALA A 86 -14.56 16.13 31.48
N PRO A 87 -15.41 16.96 32.12
CA PRO A 87 -16.21 17.99 31.45
C PRO A 87 -15.37 19.25 31.13
N LEU A 88 -14.20 19.05 30.52
CA LEU A 88 -13.23 20.10 30.20
C LEU A 88 -13.85 21.10 29.22
N GLU A 89 -13.92 22.36 29.65
CA GLU A 89 -14.36 23.52 28.85
C GLU A 89 -13.17 24.17 28.14
N GLN A 90 -11.96 24.04 28.71
CA GLN A 90 -10.72 24.55 28.12
C GLN A 90 -9.55 23.59 28.32
N VAL A 91 -8.75 23.37 27.27
CA VAL A 91 -7.45 22.71 27.36
C VAL A 91 -6.40 23.54 26.65
N LYS A 92 -5.32 23.88 27.35
CA LYS A 92 -4.14 24.50 26.79
C LYS A 92 -3.08 23.42 26.53
N PHE A 93 -2.97 23.03 25.26
CA PHE A 93 -1.91 22.14 24.80
C PHE A 93 -0.63 22.96 24.57
N SER A 94 0.51 22.47 25.04
CA SER A 94 1.81 23.12 24.85
C SER A 94 2.64 22.40 23.79
N GLU A 95 3.59 23.13 23.19
CA GLU A 95 4.60 22.52 22.33
C GLU A 95 5.43 21.48 23.11
N GLY A 96 5.73 20.37 22.44
CA GLY A 96 6.35 19.17 23.01
C GLY A 96 5.41 17.96 23.05
N LEU A 97 4.09 18.17 22.94
CA LEU A 97 3.11 17.08 22.89
C LEU A 97 3.17 16.35 21.56
N GLU A 98 3.47 15.05 21.58
CA GLU A 98 3.62 14.23 20.38
C GLU A 98 2.37 13.37 20.09
N SER A 99 1.65 12.92 21.12
CA SER A 99 0.50 12.01 20.92
C SER A 99 -0.65 12.20 21.92
N ILE A 100 -1.87 12.06 21.39
CA ILE A 100 -3.13 11.97 22.15
C ILE A 100 -3.75 10.60 21.89
N GLY A 101 -3.96 9.82 22.95
CA GLY A 101 -4.47 8.45 22.87
C GLY A 101 -5.97 8.32 22.64
N ASP A 102 -6.41 7.08 22.44
CA ASP A 102 -7.82 6.75 22.18
C ASP A 102 -8.73 7.20 23.33
N SER A 103 -9.87 7.81 22.98
CA SER A 103 -10.86 8.34 23.93
C SER A 103 -10.29 9.24 25.03
N ALA A 104 -9.10 9.84 24.81
CA ALA A 104 -8.38 10.58 25.85
C ALA A 104 -9.21 11.74 26.45
N PHE A 105 -10.00 12.42 25.64
CA PHE A 105 -10.89 13.53 26.02
C PHE A 105 -12.36 13.23 25.70
N GLU A 106 -12.76 11.96 25.61
CA GLU A 106 -14.16 11.63 25.34
C GLU A 106 -15.06 12.14 26.48
N GLY A 107 -16.14 12.85 26.13
CA GLY A 107 -17.04 13.47 27.11
C GLY A 107 -16.63 14.87 27.58
N HIS A 108 -15.72 15.54 26.88
CA HIS A 108 -15.37 16.95 27.10
C HIS A 108 -16.56 17.90 26.87
N LYS A 109 -16.36 19.18 27.23
CA LYS A 109 -17.24 20.33 26.88
C LYS A 109 -16.52 21.41 26.07
N LEU A 110 -15.38 21.09 25.46
CA LEU A 110 -14.57 22.01 24.65
C LEU A 110 -15.36 22.61 23.48
N THR A 111 -15.21 23.91 23.25
CA THR A 111 -15.80 24.60 22.08
C THR A 111 -14.80 24.79 20.95
N GLU A 112 -13.51 24.97 21.29
CA GLU A 112 -12.39 25.08 20.36
C GLU A 112 -11.27 24.13 20.80
N VAL A 113 -10.56 23.54 19.83
CA VAL A 113 -9.36 22.73 20.09
C VAL A 113 -8.19 23.28 19.30
N LYS A 114 -7.16 23.79 20.00
CA LYS A 114 -5.89 24.25 19.42
C LYS A 114 -4.80 23.24 19.69
N LEU A 115 -4.43 22.47 18.67
CA LEU A 115 -3.40 21.43 18.79
C LEU A 115 -2.03 22.00 18.43
N PRO A 116 -0.96 21.63 19.16
CA PRO A 116 0.38 22.21 18.97
C PRO A 116 1.04 21.66 17.69
N ASP A 117 1.99 22.42 17.13
CA ASP A 117 2.71 22.06 15.90
C ASP A 117 3.51 20.75 16.04
N SER A 118 3.91 20.39 17.27
CA SER A 118 4.60 19.15 17.62
C SER A 118 3.73 17.88 17.62
N LEU A 119 2.39 18.00 17.57
CA LEU A 119 1.50 16.84 17.67
C LEU A 119 1.53 16.01 16.39
N LYS A 120 1.84 14.70 16.54
CA LYS A 120 1.93 13.75 15.43
C LYS A 120 0.67 12.91 15.26
N THR A 121 0.04 12.48 16.36
CA THR A 121 -1.07 11.52 16.29
C THR A 121 -2.23 11.86 17.22
N ILE A 122 -3.46 11.75 16.69
CA ILE A 122 -4.71 11.79 17.48
C ILE A 122 -5.36 10.41 17.43
N GLY A 123 -5.68 9.84 18.59
CA GLY A 123 -6.26 8.51 18.72
C GLY A 123 -7.73 8.41 18.30
N ARG A 124 -8.24 7.17 18.24
CA ARG A 124 -9.64 6.87 17.95
C ARG A 124 -10.54 7.52 18.99
N SER A 125 -11.60 8.19 18.54
CA SER A 125 -12.59 8.82 19.43
C SER A 125 -12.02 9.80 20.46
N ALA A 126 -10.82 10.33 20.24
CA ALA A 126 -10.09 11.15 21.23
C ALA A 126 -10.91 12.34 21.77
N PHE A 127 -11.68 13.00 20.92
CA PHE A 127 -12.58 14.12 21.22
C PHE A 127 -14.03 13.79 20.85
N LYS A 128 -14.44 12.54 21.07
CA LYS A 128 -15.83 12.11 20.85
C LYS A 128 -16.73 12.58 21.99
N THR A 129 -17.99 12.89 21.69
CA THR A 129 -19.06 12.93 22.70
C THR A 129 -20.01 11.76 22.52
N ARG A 130 -20.71 11.38 23.60
CA ARG A 130 -21.61 10.21 23.61
C ARG A 130 -22.78 10.37 22.65
N SER A 131 -23.19 11.61 22.36
CA SER A 131 -24.39 11.93 21.60
C SER A 131 -24.36 13.36 21.07
N ALA A 132 -25.17 13.64 20.05
CA ALA A 132 -25.16 14.92 19.34
C ALA A 132 -25.66 16.09 20.21
N GLU A 133 -26.50 15.85 21.22
CA GLU A 133 -26.91 16.89 22.17
C GLU A 133 -25.75 17.41 23.04
N ASN A 134 -24.72 16.58 23.24
CA ASN A 134 -23.51 16.93 23.98
C ASN A 134 -22.40 17.50 23.08
N ALA A 135 -22.69 17.70 21.79
CA ALA A 135 -21.73 18.26 20.84
C ALA A 135 -21.39 19.72 21.18
N SER A 136 -20.10 20.00 21.35
CA SER A 136 -19.63 21.32 21.78
C SER A 136 -18.56 21.91 20.87
N ILE A 137 -17.68 21.11 20.25
CA ILE A 137 -16.60 21.62 19.42
C ILE A 137 -17.16 22.18 18.12
N THR A 138 -16.83 23.44 17.82
CA THR A 138 -17.17 24.11 16.56
C THR A 138 -15.94 24.35 15.69
N ASP A 139 -14.74 24.45 16.27
CA ASP A 139 -13.49 24.74 15.56
C ASP A 139 -12.33 23.88 16.06
N VAL A 140 -11.47 23.43 15.14
CA VAL A 140 -10.27 22.63 15.42
C VAL A 140 -9.12 23.16 14.59
N LYS A 141 -8.08 23.64 15.27
CA LYS A 141 -6.81 24.07 14.66
C LYS A 141 -5.78 22.97 14.85
N PHE A 142 -5.38 22.35 13.74
CA PHE A 142 -4.35 21.33 13.74
C PHE A 142 -2.95 21.94 13.69
N GLY A 143 -2.01 21.28 14.38
CA GLY A 143 -0.59 21.55 14.25
C GLY A 143 -0.03 21.06 12.91
N LYS A 144 1.08 21.66 12.48
CA LYS A 144 1.72 21.36 11.20
C LYS A 144 2.28 19.94 11.10
N SER A 145 2.75 19.33 12.18
CA SER A 145 3.39 18.00 12.15
C SER A 145 2.41 16.82 12.26
N LEU A 146 1.11 17.06 12.13
CA LEU A 146 0.11 16.01 12.32
C LEU A 146 0.16 14.95 11.21
N GLU A 147 0.48 13.71 11.57
CA GLU A 147 0.62 12.58 10.66
C GLU A 147 -0.67 11.76 10.55
N SER A 148 -1.46 11.68 11.62
CA SER A 148 -2.70 10.87 11.62
C SER A 148 -3.80 11.35 12.56
N ILE A 149 -5.04 11.11 12.12
CA ILE A 149 -6.26 11.34 12.90
C ILE A 149 -7.03 10.02 12.99
N GLY A 150 -7.27 9.56 14.21
CA GLY A 150 -7.97 8.33 14.50
C GLY A 150 -9.43 8.36 14.04
N ARG A 151 -9.97 7.18 13.75
CA ARG A 151 -11.38 7.02 13.38
C ARG A 151 -12.27 7.64 14.45
N GLU A 152 -13.30 8.38 14.02
CA GLU A 152 -14.29 9.00 14.91
C GLU A 152 -13.69 9.96 15.95
N ALA A 153 -12.46 10.46 15.74
CA ALA A 153 -11.77 11.33 16.68
C ALA A 153 -12.60 12.55 17.11
N PHE A 154 -13.40 13.11 16.20
CA PHE A 154 -14.29 14.25 16.46
C PHE A 154 -15.76 13.92 16.12
N VAL A 155 -16.20 12.66 16.33
CA VAL A 155 -17.61 12.29 16.12
C VAL A 155 -18.51 12.99 17.13
N ASN A 156 -19.74 13.29 16.70
CA ASN A 156 -20.76 14.00 17.49
C ASN A 156 -20.28 15.39 17.94
N GLN A 157 -19.66 16.15 17.04
CA GLN A 157 -19.27 17.54 17.26
C GLN A 157 -20.02 18.49 16.32
N LYS A 158 -20.01 19.79 16.62
CA LYS A 158 -20.67 20.85 15.83
C LYS A 158 -19.72 21.48 14.80
N ILE A 159 -18.73 20.72 14.33
CA ILE A 159 -17.75 21.16 13.35
C ILE A 159 -18.44 21.26 11.98
N LYS A 160 -18.51 22.47 11.41
CA LYS A 160 -19.08 22.71 10.08
C LYS A 160 -18.05 22.49 8.97
N GLU A 161 -16.83 22.93 9.21
CA GLU A 161 -15.71 22.87 8.29
C GLU A 161 -14.45 22.54 9.09
N ILE A 162 -13.51 21.82 8.48
CA ILE A 162 -12.26 21.46 9.13
C ILE A 162 -11.08 21.71 8.17
N GLN A 163 -10.13 22.52 8.61
CA GLN A 163 -8.95 22.85 7.81
C GLN A 163 -7.91 21.74 7.96
N ILE A 164 -7.77 20.89 6.95
CA ILE A 164 -6.82 19.77 6.98
C ILE A 164 -5.37 20.31 6.87
N PRO A 165 -4.45 19.93 7.79
CA PRO A 165 -3.08 20.43 7.79
C PRO A 165 -2.27 20.01 6.55
N GLU A 166 -1.28 20.82 6.19
CA GLU A 166 -0.47 20.64 4.98
C GLU A 166 0.29 19.31 4.93
N SER A 167 0.72 18.80 6.10
CA SER A 167 1.30 17.47 6.25
C SER A 167 0.39 16.34 5.75
N LEU A 168 -0.93 16.48 5.92
CA LEU A 168 -1.90 15.55 5.36
C LEU A 168 -2.16 15.78 3.86
N LYS A 169 -1.92 17.00 3.35
CA LYS A 169 -1.94 17.30 1.90
C LYS A 169 -0.69 16.77 1.17
N HIS A 170 0.46 16.66 1.84
CA HIS A 170 1.66 16.05 1.25
C HIS A 170 1.41 14.61 0.79
N ILE A 171 0.65 13.82 1.57
CA ILE A 171 0.25 12.46 1.19
C ILE A 171 -0.50 12.46 -0.14
N ARG A 172 -1.40 13.42 -0.36
CA ARG A 172 -2.16 13.54 -1.61
C ARG A 172 -1.24 13.75 -2.80
N ARG A 173 -0.32 14.70 -2.69
CA ARG A 173 0.69 14.99 -3.74
C ARG A 173 1.55 13.77 -4.07
N GLU A 174 1.96 12.99 -3.07
CA GLU A 174 2.75 11.77 -3.31
C GLU A 174 1.93 10.64 -3.95
N VAL A 175 0.65 10.50 -3.58
CA VAL A 175 -0.27 9.58 -4.25
C VAL A 175 -0.43 9.97 -5.72
N ASP A 176 -0.66 11.24 -6.03
CA ASP A 176 -0.77 11.75 -7.40
C ASP A 176 0.52 11.51 -8.18
N ARG A 177 1.67 11.88 -7.59
CA ARG A 177 3.00 11.69 -8.19
C ARG A 177 3.25 10.23 -8.56
N ILE A 178 3.10 9.31 -7.61
CA ILE A 178 3.31 7.87 -7.85
C ILE A 178 2.34 7.33 -8.91
N PHE A 179 1.08 7.78 -8.89
CA PHE A 179 0.09 7.36 -9.87
C PHE A 179 0.46 7.80 -11.29
N LEU A 180 0.85 9.07 -11.46
CA LEU A 180 1.22 9.67 -12.74
C LEU A 180 2.56 9.13 -13.27
N GLU A 181 3.58 9.01 -12.43
CA GLU A 181 4.88 8.41 -12.78
C GLU A 181 4.72 6.98 -13.31
N ASN A 182 3.73 6.24 -12.80
CA ASN A 182 3.41 4.90 -13.24
C ASN A 182 2.32 4.88 -14.34
N LYS A 183 2.10 5.99 -15.05
CA LYS A 183 1.14 6.13 -16.16
C LYS A 183 -0.27 5.59 -15.81
N ALA A 184 -0.76 5.86 -14.61
CA ALA A 184 -2.05 5.40 -14.09
C ALA A 184 -2.22 3.86 -14.02
N ARG A 185 -1.11 3.10 -13.95
CA ARG A 185 -1.12 1.61 -13.89
C ARG A 185 -1.21 1.07 -12.46
N TYR A 186 -0.93 1.90 -11.46
CA TYR A 186 -0.85 1.49 -10.06
C TYR A 186 -2.16 1.78 -9.33
N GLY A 187 -2.81 0.72 -8.86
CA GLY A 187 -3.90 0.84 -7.90
C GLY A 187 -3.36 1.10 -6.49
N TYR A 188 -4.27 1.45 -5.58
CA TYR A 188 -3.99 1.87 -4.21
C TYR A 188 -3.03 0.95 -3.42
N ARG A 189 -3.03 -0.37 -3.66
CA ARG A 189 -2.08 -1.32 -3.03
C ARG A 189 -0.63 -1.07 -3.43
N ARG A 190 -0.38 -0.81 -4.71
CA ARG A 190 0.97 -0.54 -5.23
C ARG A 190 1.43 0.85 -4.83
N ILE A 191 0.54 1.84 -4.91
CA ILE A 191 0.85 3.19 -4.41
C ILE A 191 1.20 3.15 -2.92
N HIS A 192 0.43 2.43 -2.10
CA HIS A 192 0.75 2.25 -0.68
C HIS A 192 2.13 1.60 -0.45
N ALA A 193 2.51 0.63 -1.27
CA ALA A 193 3.84 0.02 -1.18
C ALA A 193 4.96 1.01 -1.54
N GLU A 194 4.78 1.83 -2.56
CA GLU A 194 5.73 2.89 -2.95
C GLU A 194 5.84 4.00 -1.90
N LEU A 195 4.71 4.45 -1.33
CA LEU A 195 4.69 5.39 -0.20
C LEU A 195 5.50 4.87 0.99
N LYS A 196 5.36 3.56 1.29
CA LYS A 196 6.13 2.92 2.36
C LYS A 196 7.63 2.91 2.06
N LYS A 197 8.05 2.71 0.80
CA LYS A 197 9.48 2.75 0.39
C LYS A 197 10.10 4.13 0.64
N ILE A 198 9.35 5.21 0.42
CA ILE A 198 9.79 6.59 0.67
C ILE A 198 9.56 7.06 2.11
N GLY A 199 9.24 6.15 3.03
CA GLY A 199 9.12 6.44 4.47
C GLY A 199 7.76 6.98 4.93
N ILE A 200 6.78 7.12 4.04
CA ILE A 200 5.45 7.62 4.38
C ILE A 200 4.60 6.49 4.97
N LYS A 201 4.22 6.65 6.25
CA LYS A 201 3.42 5.67 7.01
C LYS A 201 1.95 6.05 7.01
N VAL A 202 1.20 5.51 6.07
CA VAL A 202 -0.27 5.68 5.99
C VAL A 202 -0.95 4.33 5.81
N SER A 203 -2.22 4.22 6.22
CA SER A 203 -2.98 2.99 5.95
C SER A 203 -3.39 2.89 4.48
N GLU A 204 -3.50 1.66 3.95
CA GLU A 204 -4.03 1.38 2.61
C GLU A 204 -5.42 2.03 2.37
N LYS A 205 -6.23 2.19 3.42
CA LYS A 205 -7.55 2.86 3.36
C LYS A 205 -7.44 4.36 3.08
N VAL A 206 -6.39 5.02 3.57
CA VAL A 206 -6.14 6.44 3.29
C VAL A 206 -5.79 6.62 1.82
N VAL A 207 -4.86 5.82 1.29
CA VAL A 207 -4.50 5.85 -0.14
C VAL A 207 -5.71 5.62 -1.03
N ARG A 208 -6.55 4.61 -0.70
CA ARG A 208 -7.78 4.34 -1.45
C ARG A 208 -8.76 5.52 -1.42
N ARG A 209 -8.88 6.20 -0.28
CA ARG A 209 -9.77 7.36 -0.13
C ARG A 209 -9.25 8.53 -0.95
N VAL A 210 -7.96 8.85 -0.84
CA VAL A 210 -7.29 9.91 -1.61
C VAL A 210 -7.50 9.69 -3.11
N MET A 211 -7.18 8.50 -3.62
CA MET A 211 -7.39 8.16 -5.03
C MET A 211 -8.86 8.35 -5.47
N LYS A 212 -9.83 7.99 -4.61
CA LYS A 212 -11.25 8.17 -4.92
C LYS A 212 -11.65 9.64 -4.96
N GLU A 213 -11.18 10.43 -4.00
CA GLU A 213 -11.47 11.86 -3.89
C GLU A 213 -10.87 12.65 -5.06
N ASP A 214 -9.69 12.25 -5.55
CA ASP A 214 -8.99 12.93 -6.66
C ASP A 214 -9.31 12.34 -8.05
N GLY A 215 -10.19 11.35 -8.13
CA GLY A 215 -10.54 10.71 -9.40
C GLY A 215 -9.40 9.92 -10.05
N LEU A 216 -8.45 9.42 -9.25
CA LEU A 216 -7.35 8.57 -9.72
C LEU A 216 -7.82 7.14 -9.96
N GLU A 217 -8.27 6.85 -11.18
CA GLU A 217 -8.83 5.55 -11.55
C GLU A 217 -7.91 4.75 -12.47
N VAL A 218 -7.67 3.48 -12.10
CA VAL A 218 -7.00 2.52 -13.00
C VAL A 218 -8.05 1.92 -13.93
N LYS A 219 -7.94 2.18 -15.23
CA LYS A 219 -8.85 1.61 -16.22
C LYS A 219 -8.62 0.10 -16.35
N ILE A 220 -9.68 -0.69 -16.17
CA ILE A 220 -9.66 -2.14 -16.36
C ILE A 220 -10.76 -2.50 -17.36
N ARG A 221 -10.40 -3.16 -18.45
CA ARG A 221 -11.37 -3.64 -19.44
C ARG A 221 -11.66 -5.12 -19.15
N LYS A 222 -12.92 -5.44 -18.86
CA LYS A 222 -13.38 -6.84 -18.79
C LYS A 222 -13.61 -7.36 -20.22
N THR A 223 -12.84 -8.35 -20.65
CA THR A 223 -13.04 -9.01 -21.93
C THR A 223 -13.91 -10.27 -21.77
N LYS A 224 -14.75 -10.57 -22.77
CA LYS A 224 -15.46 -11.86 -22.89
C LYS A 224 -14.55 -12.89 -23.56
N LYS A 225 -14.73 -14.17 -23.25
CA LYS A 225 -13.94 -15.29 -23.82
C LYS A 225 -14.22 -15.46 -25.33
N TYR A 226 -13.17 -15.71 -26.13
CA TYR A 226 -13.24 -15.99 -27.57
C TYR A 226 -12.23 -17.10 -27.94
N SER A 227 -12.53 -17.93 -28.96
CA SER A 227 -11.68 -19.05 -29.45
C SER A 227 -11.67 -19.07 -30.98
N SER A 228 -10.50 -19.26 -31.61
CA SER A 228 -10.25 -18.99 -33.05
C SER A 228 -9.68 -20.17 -33.89
N TYR A 229 -9.90 -21.43 -33.52
CA TYR A 229 -9.22 -22.60 -34.15
C TYR A 229 -9.64 -22.97 -35.59
N LYS A 230 -8.67 -23.40 -36.43
CA LYS A 230 -8.83 -23.90 -37.83
C LYS A 230 -7.92 -25.12 -38.24
N GLY A 231 -7.96 -26.26 -37.55
CA GLY A 231 -7.45 -27.56 -38.08
C GLY A 231 -5.94 -27.90 -37.86
N GLU A 232 -5.54 -29.18 -38.03
CA GLU A 232 -4.21 -29.75 -37.71
C GLU A 232 -3.46 -30.31 -38.95
N ILE A 233 -2.10 -30.32 -38.93
CA ILE A 233 -1.18 -30.83 -39.99
C ILE A 233 -0.09 -31.81 -39.44
N SER A 234 0.12 -31.93 -38.12
CA SER A 234 1.16 -32.82 -37.53
C SER A 234 0.85 -33.27 -36.08
N PRO A 235 1.43 -34.39 -35.58
CA PRO A 235 1.19 -34.89 -34.23
C PRO A 235 1.82 -34.02 -33.13
N ALA A 236 1.20 -34.03 -31.93
CA ALA A 236 1.51 -33.12 -30.82
C ALA A 236 2.48 -33.71 -29.77
N VAL A 237 3.24 -32.84 -29.08
CA VAL A 237 4.15 -33.16 -27.97
C VAL A 237 3.36 -33.29 -26.64
N PRO A 238 3.77 -34.15 -25.68
CA PRO A 238 3.12 -34.28 -24.36
C PRO A 238 3.11 -32.98 -23.51
N ASN A 239 2.11 -32.84 -22.61
CA ASN A 239 2.01 -31.72 -21.66
C ASN A 239 2.78 -32.03 -20.35
N GLU A 240 4.07 -31.73 -20.34
CA GLU A 240 4.94 -31.92 -19.17
C GLU A 240 4.65 -30.96 -18.00
N VAL A 241 3.99 -29.81 -18.22
CA VAL A 241 3.82 -28.76 -17.18
C VAL A 241 2.66 -29.04 -16.23
N GLN A 242 1.69 -29.87 -16.62
CA GLN A 242 0.55 -30.29 -15.78
C GLN A 242 -0.15 -29.13 -15.03
N ARG A 243 -0.16 -27.92 -15.62
CA ARG A 243 -0.70 -26.66 -15.07
C ARG A 243 0.05 -26.07 -13.86
N ASN A 244 1.25 -26.56 -13.55
CA ASN A 244 2.13 -25.96 -12.56
C ASN A 244 3.10 -24.97 -13.22
N PHE A 245 2.68 -23.71 -13.33
CA PHE A 245 3.48 -22.63 -13.94
C PHE A 245 4.41 -21.94 -12.95
N HIS A 246 5.12 -22.72 -12.14
CA HIS A 246 6.07 -22.23 -11.14
C HIS A 246 7.38 -23.02 -11.24
N SER A 247 8.51 -22.31 -11.14
CA SER A 247 9.83 -22.92 -10.95
C SER A 247 10.50 -22.37 -9.69
N GLU A 248 11.37 -23.17 -9.09
CA GLU A 248 12.11 -22.77 -7.88
C GLU A 248 13.35 -21.93 -8.21
N LYS A 249 13.89 -22.05 -9.43
CA LYS A 249 15.03 -21.27 -9.90
C LYS A 249 14.72 -20.56 -11.22
N PRO A 250 15.44 -19.45 -11.52
CA PRO A 250 15.32 -18.78 -12.80
C PRO A 250 15.74 -19.71 -13.94
N ASN A 251 15.13 -19.51 -15.11
CA ASN A 251 15.45 -20.18 -16.37
C ASN A 251 15.23 -21.72 -16.38
N GLU A 252 14.45 -22.27 -15.44
CA GLU A 252 14.07 -23.70 -15.45
C GLU A 252 12.79 -23.95 -16.25
N LEU A 253 11.80 -23.05 -16.15
CA LEU A 253 10.54 -23.15 -16.88
C LEU A 253 10.19 -21.81 -17.51
N LEU A 254 10.11 -21.80 -18.83
CA LEU A 254 9.74 -20.65 -19.63
C LEU A 254 8.41 -20.87 -20.31
N LEU A 255 7.62 -19.81 -20.42
CA LEU A 255 6.38 -19.81 -21.20
C LEU A 255 6.50 -18.86 -22.37
N SER A 256 6.00 -19.26 -23.53
CA SER A 256 5.88 -18.38 -24.69
C SER A 256 4.57 -18.59 -25.42
N ASP A 257 4.01 -17.49 -25.89
CA ASP A 257 2.75 -17.43 -26.63
C ASP A 257 2.74 -16.13 -27.48
N ILE A 258 1.79 -15.96 -28.39
CA ILE A 258 1.66 -14.75 -29.23
C ILE A 258 0.38 -14.01 -28.86
N SER A 259 0.46 -12.68 -28.74
CA SER A 259 -0.73 -11.84 -28.61
C SER A 259 -0.81 -10.77 -29.68
N GLU A 260 -1.99 -10.63 -30.27
CA GLU A 260 -2.32 -9.56 -31.22
C GLU A 260 -2.80 -8.30 -30.48
N PHE A 261 -2.32 -7.15 -30.95
CA PHE A 261 -2.81 -5.81 -30.66
C PHE A 261 -3.31 -5.19 -31.97
N ALA A 262 -4.60 -4.90 -32.05
CA ALA A 262 -5.21 -4.26 -33.20
C ALA A 262 -5.37 -2.76 -32.95
N ILE A 263 -4.60 -1.94 -33.68
CA ILE A 263 -4.68 -0.47 -33.69
C ILE A 263 -5.23 0.00 -35.04
N PRO A 264 -5.71 1.26 -35.17
CA PRO A 264 -6.26 1.75 -36.44
C PRO A 264 -5.28 1.70 -37.62
N SER A 265 -3.97 1.80 -37.37
CA SER A 265 -2.92 1.69 -38.39
C SER A 265 -2.57 0.26 -38.79
N GLY A 266 -3.00 -0.76 -38.05
CA GLY A 266 -2.74 -2.16 -38.38
C GLY A 266 -2.70 -3.09 -37.16
N LYS A 267 -2.11 -4.27 -37.37
CA LYS A 267 -1.98 -5.29 -36.33
C LYS A 267 -0.53 -5.45 -35.93
N VAL A 268 -0.29 -5.52 -34.62
CA VAL A 268 1.02 -5.76 -34.03
C VAL A 268 0.96 -7.03 -33.18
N TYR A 269 1.95 -7.89 -33.33
CA TYR A 269 2.06 -9.18 -32.66
C TYR A 269 3.26 -9.16 -31.71
N LEU A 270 3.00 -9.50 -30.46
CA LEU A 270 4.02 -9.67 -29.43
C LEU A 270 4.21 -11.15 -29.16
N SER A 271 5.46 -11.61 -29.25
CA SER A 271 5.87 -12.93 -28.79
C SER A 271 6.91 -12.75 -27.68
N PRO A 272 6.53 -12.89 -26.40
CA PRO A 272 7.46 -12.85 -25.28
C PRO A 272 7.79 -14.25 -24.77
N THR A 273 8.90 -14.35 -24.04
CA THR A 273 9.23 -15.48 -23.17
C THR A 273 9.21 -15.00 -21.73
N VAL A 274 8.43 -15.65 -20.87
CA VAL A 274 8.32 -15.31 -19.44
C VAL A 274 8.83 -16.46 -18.58
N ASP A 275 9.61 -16.11 -17.56
CA ASP A 275 10.15 -17.05 -16.59
C ASP A 275 9.12 -17.34 -15.48
N CYS A 276 8.83 -18.62 -15.23
CA CYS A 276 7.87 -19.06 -14.21
C CYS A 276 8.37 -18.90 -12.77
N PHE A 277 9.65 -18.54 -12.56
CA PHE A 277 10.21 -18.27 -11.25
C PHE A 277 9.59 -17.01 -10.62
N ASP A 278 9.69 -15.90 -11.32
CA ASP A 278 9.31 -14.57 -10.84
C ASP A 278 8.42 -13.79 -11.82
N GLY A 279 8.12 -14.37 -12.97
CA GLY A 279 7.34 -13.76 -14.05
C GLY A 279 8.06 -12.63 -14.77
N MET A 280 9.40 -12.61 -14.77
CA MET A 280 10.23 -11.73 -15.59
C MET A 280 10.11 -12.10 -17.07
N LEU A 281 10.05 -11.10 -17.95
CA LEU A 281 10.18 -11.30 -19.39
C LEU A 281 11.66 -11.49 -19.73
N VAL A 282 12.03 -12.66 -20.22
CA VAL A 282 13.43 -13.01 -20.56
C VAL A 282 13.83 -12.36 -21.87
N LYS A 283 13.02 -12.57 -22.91
CA LYS A 283 13.15 -11.97 -24.25
C LYS A 283 11.78 -11.74 -24.85
N TRP A 284 11.70 -10.87 -25.83
CA TRP A 284 10.50 -10.67 -26.62
C TRP A 284 10.85 -10.17 -28.02
N ARG A 285 9.95 -10.43 -28.96
CA ARG A 285 9.96 -9.81 -30.29
C ARG A 285 8.59 -9.23 -30.60
N ILE A 286 8.60 -8.15 -31.38
CA ILE A 286 7.43 -7.44 -31.86
C ILE A 286 7.49 -7.47 -33.39
N SER A 287 6.37 -7.78 -34.05
CA SER A 287 6.28 -7.84 -35.51
C SER A 287 4.88 -7.47 -36.00
N GLU A 288 4.75 -7.11 -37.27
CA GLU A 288 3.48 -6.91 -37.95
C GLU A 288 2.80 -8.23 -38.35
N HIS A 289 3.55 -9.35 -38.30
CA HIS A 289 3.06 -10.65 -38.75
C HIS A 289 3.41 -11.77 -37.76
N PRO A 290 2.47 -12.69 -37.46
CA PRO A 290 2.75 -13.86 -36.64
C PRO A 290 3.35 -14.96 -37.52
N ASN A 291 4.61 -14.79 -37.92
CA ASN A 291 5.29 -15.68 -38.88
C ASN A 291 6.43 -16.48 -38.20
N ALA A 292 7.15 -17.26 -39.01
CA ALA A 292 8.23 -18.12 -38.52
C ALA A 292 9.39 -17.31 -37.95
N ASP A 293 9.68 -16.17 -38.58
CA ASP A 293 10.78 -15.30 -38.18
C ASP A 293 10.56 -14.69 -36.80
N LEU A 294 9.31 -14.35 -36.45
CA LEU A 294 8.96 -13.87 -35.12
C LEU A 294 9.30 -14.93 -34.05
N VAL A 295 8.83 -16.16 -34.25
CA VAL A 295 8.89 -17.24 -33.25
C VAL A 295 10.28 -17.88 -33.19
N ASN A 296 10.86 -18.23 -34.34
CA ASN A 296 12.22 -18.78 -34.41
C ASN A 296 13.26 -17.75 -34.00
N GLY A 297 13.04 -16.49 -34.35
CA GLY A 297 13.88 -15.38 -33.91
C GLY A 297 13.87 -15.20 -32.40
N LEU A 298 12.69 -15.25 -31.78
CA LEU A 298 12.56 -15.21 -30.32
C LEU A 298 13.34 -16.36 -29.67
N LEU A 299 13.19 -17.59 -30.17
CA LEU A 299 13.94 -18.74 -29.65
C LEU A 299 15.45 -18.55 -29.80
N GLY A 300 15.90 -17.98 -30.93
CA GLY A 300 17.30 -17.60 -31.12
C GLY A 300 17.80 -16.62 -30.06
N ASP A 301 17.02 -15.59 -29.73
CA ASP A 301 17.37 -14.62 -28.70
C ASP A 301 17.39 -15.26 -27.30
N VAL A 302 16.46 -16.19 -27.03
CA VAL A 302 16.44 -16.96 -25.77
C VAL A 302 17.69 -17.83 -25.68
N ILE A 303 18.03 -18.58 -26.73
CA ILE A 303 19.26 -19.41 -26.77
C ILE A 303 20.49 -18.55 -26.53
N ALA A 304 20.64 -17.42 -27.23
CA ALA A 304 21.77 -16.53 -27.06
C ALA A 304 21.85 -15.91 -25.64
N ASN A 305 20.72 -15.77 -24.96
CA ASN A 305 20.65 -15.25 -23.60
C ASN A 305 20.94 -16.32 -22.53
N MET A 306 20.64 -17.58 -22.84
CA MET A 306 20.88 -18.70 -21.95
C MET A 306 22.33 -19.15 -22.08
N GLY A 307 23.07 -19.22 -20.97
CA GLY A 307 24.39 -19.83 -20.97
C GLY A 307 24.31 -21.34 -21.23
N GLU A 308 25.41 -21.95 -21.69
CA GLU A 308 25.49 -23.37 -22.10
C GLU A 308 24.98 -24.40 -21.06
N LYS A 309 24.91 -24.02 -19.78
CA LYS A 309 24.47 -24.89 -18.68
C LYS A 309 22.96 -24.88 -18.45
N SER A 310 22.22 -23.91 -18.99
CA SER A 310 20.78 -23.77 -18.76
C SER A 310 20.01 -24.57 -19.80
N LYS A 311 19.19 -25.52 -19.35
CA LYS A 311 18.32 -26.35 -20.21
C LYS A 311 16.86 -26.20 -19.77
N PRO A 312 16.21 -25.07 -20.10
CA PRO A 312 14.84 -24.83 -19.70
C PRO A 312 13.87 -25.83 -20.32
N ILE A 313 12.76 -26.05 -19.62
CA ILE A 313 11.52 -26.47 -20.24
C ILE A 313 10.89 -25.22 -20.88
N ILE A 314 10.58 -25.27 -22.17
CA ILE A 314 9.84 -24.21 -22.86
C ILE A 314 8.45 -24.71 -23.15
N HIS A 315 7.46 -24.09 -22.50
CA HIS A 315 6.07 -24.43 -22.65
C HIS A 315 5.34 -23.42 -23.54
N THR A 316 4.66 -23.91 -24.57
CA THR A 316 3.95 -23.09 -25.55
C THR A 316 2.51 -23.54 -25.73
N ASP A 317 1.70 -22.71 -26.37
CA ASP A 317 0.39 -23.13 -26.84
C ASP A 317 0.51 -24.11 -28.04
N ARG A 318 -0.63 -24.52 -28.60
CA ARG A 318 -0.69 -25.40 -29.79
C ARG A 318 -0.62 -24.66 -31.13
N GLY A 319 -0.14 -23.42 -31.16
CA GLY A 319 0.05 -22.65 -32.37
C GLY A 319 0.92 -23.39 -33.39
N CYS A 320 0.58 -23.31 -34.68
CA CYS A 320 1.31 -24.03 -35.73
C CYS A 320 2.79 -23.62 -35.81
N HIS A 321 3.11 -22.39 -35.39
CA HIS A 321 4.47 -21.84 -35.40
C HIS A 321 5.45 -22.62 -34.52
N TYR A 322 5.00 -23.09 -33.35
CA TYR A 322 5.82 -23.89 -32.42
C TYR A 322 6.02 -25.34 -32.87
N ARG A 323 5.38 -25.75 -33.98
CA ARG A 323 5.52 -27.07 -34.59
C ARG A 323 6.26 -27.04 -35.92
N TRP A 324 6.76 -25.88 -36.34
CA TRP A 324 7.53 -25.80 -37.57
C TRP A 324 8.92 -26.42 -37.41
N PRO A 325 9.48 -27.03 -38.47
CA PRO A 325 10.78 -27.71 -38.41
C PRO A 325 11.88 -26.83 -37.79
N GLY A 326 11.92 -25.54 -38.14
CA GLY A 326 12.91 -24.62 -37.62
C GLY A 326 12.82 -24.34 -36.11
N TRP A 327 11.65 -24.52 -35.48
CA TRP A 327 11.52 -24.43 -34.02
C TRP A 327 12.00 -25.72 -33.36
N ILE A 328 11.53 -26.86 -33.87
CA ILE A 328 11.85 -28.18 -33.34
C ILE A 328 13.37 -28.44 -33.39
N GLU A 329 13.98 -28.19 -34.55
CA GLU A 329 15.42 -28.35 -34.75
C GLU A 329 16.25 -27.51 -33.76
N ARG A 330 15.84 -26.24 -33.53
CA ARG A 330 16.53 -25.36 -32.57
C ARG A 330 16.39 -25.84 -31.13
N MET A 331 15.21 -26.36 -30.75
CA MET A 331 15.00 -26.95 -29.43
C MET A 331 15.87 -28.19 -29.22
N GLU A 332 15.92 -29.09 -30.21
CA GLU A 332 16.69 -30.34 -30.17
C GLU A 332 18.20 -30.08 -30.11
N ILE A 333 18.73 -29.21 -30.98
CA ILE A 333 20.16 -28.87 -31.02
C ILE A 333 20.66 -28.31 -29.67
N ASN A 334 19.82 -27.54 -28.98
CA ASN A 334 20.17 -26.93 -27.70
C ASN A 334 19.79 -27.80 -26.49
N GLY A 335 19.21 -28.98 -26.72
CA GLY A 335 18.80 -29.91 -25.66
C GLY A 335 17.73 -29.34 -24.73
N TYR A 336 16.85 -28.47 -25.25
CA TYR A 336 15.72 -27.91 -24.51
C TYR A 336 14.53 -28.85 -24.55
N THR A 337 13.73 -28.87 -23.48
CA THR A 337 12.55 -29.71 -23.41
C THR A 337 11.32 -28.92 -23.83
N GLY A 338 10.69 -29.30 -24.93
CA GLY A 338 9.42 -28.74 -25.36
C GLY A 338 8.25 -29.29 -24.54
N SER A 339 7.32 -28.43 -24.14
CA SER A 339 6.05 -28.80 -23.52
C SER A 339 4.91 -28.05 -24.21
N MET A 340 3.76 -28.69 -24.44
CA MET A 340 2.62 -28.02 -25.09
C MET A 340 1.30 -28.25 -24.36
N SER A 341 0.43 -27.24 -24.35
CA SER A 341 -0.92 -27.33 -23.79
C SER A 341 -1.77 -28.45 -24.44
N GLN A 342 -2.77 -28.99 -23.75
CA GLN A 342 -3.75 -29.92 -24.34
C GLN A 342 -4.77 -29.19 -25.21
N LYS A 343 -5.37 -29.91 -26.18
CA LYS A 343 -6.33 -29.34 -27.14
C LYS A 343 -7.51 -28.69 -26.42
N GLY A 344 -7.81 -27.43 -26.75
CA GLY A 344 -8.97 -26.72 -26.23
C GLY A 344 -8.94 -26.52 -24.69
N CYS A 345 -7.79 -26.69 -24.05
CA CYS A 345 -7.66 -26.64 -22.61
C CYS A 345 -7.12 -25.28 -22.14
N SER A 346 -8.01 -24.29 -21.99
CA SER A 346 -7.67 -22.95 -21.46
C SER A 346 -6.84 -22.94 -20.16
N PRO A 347 -7.02 -23.87 -19.20
CA PRO A 347 -6.17 -23.95 -18.02
C PRO A 347 -4.68 -24.19 -18.31
N ASP A 348 -4.36 -24.85 -19.43
CA ASP A 348 -2.98 -25.20 -19.79
C ASP A 348 -2.20 -24.02 -20.37
N ASN A 349 -2.84 -22.87 -20.65
CA ASN A 349 -2.16 -21.64 -21.08
C ASN A 349 -2.46 -20.45 -20.15
N ALA A 350 -3.02 -20.71 -18.97
CA ALA A 350 -3.56 -19.68 -18.07
C ALA A 350 -2.50 -18.65 -17.62
N ALA A 351 -1.23 -19.04 -17.53
CA ALA A 351 -0.14 -18.15 -17.16
C ALA A 351 0.18 -17.12 -18.27
N SER A 352 0.22 -17.55 -19.53
CA SER A 352 0.39 -16.65 -20.69
C SER A 352 -0.85 -15.78 -20.91
N GLU A 353 -2.05 -16.34 -20.80
CA GLU A 353 -3.31 -15.58 -20.82
C GLU A 353 -3.32 -14.49 -19.73
N GLY A 354 -2.87 -14.84 -18.52
CA GLY A 354 -2.74 -13.91 -17.39
C GLY A 354 -1.67 -12.84 -17.61
N LEU A 355 -0.57 -13.15 -18.30
CA LEU A 355 0.42 -12.16 -18.75
C LEU A 355 -0.21 -11.18 -19.72
N PHE A 356 -0.77 -11.65 -20.84
CA PHE A 356 -1.33 -10.77 -21.86
C PHE A 356 -2.54 -9.97 -21.37
N GLY A 357 -3.37 -10.55 -20.51
CA GLY A 357 -4.45 -9.82 -19.85
C GLY A 357 -3.92 -8.64 -19.03
N ARG A 358 -2.77 -8.79 -18.35
CA ARG A 358 -2.12 -7.69 -17.63
C ARG A 358 -1.53 -6.65 -18.57
N ILE A 359 -0.76 -7.07 -19.58
CA ILE A 359 -0.18 -6.17 -20.57
C ILE A 359 -1.30 -5.35 -21.23
N LYS A 360 -2.35 -6.00 -21.72
CA LYS A 360 -3.47 -5.32 -22.37
C LYS A 360 -4.19 -4.34 -21.44
N ASN A 361 -4.40 -4.67 -20.17
CA ASN A 361 -5.04 -3.74 -19.23
C ASN A 361 -4.14 -2.55 -18.87
N GLU A 362 -2.86 -2.78 -18.60
CA GLU A 362 -1.96 -1.73 -18.10
C GLU A 362 -1.35 -0.87 -19.21
N PHE A 363 -1.11 -1.44 -20.39
CA PHE A 363 -0.52 -0.75 -21.53
C PHE A 363 -1.58 -0.35 -22.56
N PHE A 364 -2.35 -1.32 -23.06
CA PHE A 364 -3.14 -1.14 -24.28
C PHE A 364 -4.47 -0.43 -24.05
N TYR A 365 -5.30 -0.88 -23.12
CA TYR A 365 -6.66 -0.36 -22.93
C TYR A 365 -6.74 0.98 -22.22
N ASN A 366 -5.64 1.43 -21.59
CA ASN A 366 -5.62 2.71 -20.88
C ASN A 366 -5.27 3.91 -21.78
N GLN A 367 -4.92 3.68 -23.05
CA GLN A 367 -4.40 4.68 -23.98
C GLN A 367 -5.25 4.76 -25.27
N ASP A 368 -5.16 5.88 -25.98
CA ASP A 368 -5.74 6.06 -27.31
C ASP A 368 -4.64 5.89 -28.37
N TRP A 369 -4.93 5.10 -29.40
CA TRP A 369 -3.97 4.69 -30.44
C TRP A 369 -4.36 5.22 -31.83
N LYS A 370 -5.36 6.11 -31.94
CA LYS A 370 -5.92 6.56 -33.24
C LYS A 370 -4.92 7.15 -34.22
N ASN A 371 -3.90 7.85 -33.72
CA ASN A 371 -2.96 8.61 -34.55
C ASN A 371 -1.52 8.07 -34.44
N MET A 372 -1.35 6.80 -34.06
CA MET A 372 -0.03 6.20 -33.85
C MET A 372 0.32 5.24 -34.99
N THR A 373 1.57 5.30 -35.48
CA THR A 373 2.06 4.32 -36.45
C THR A 373 2.37 2.98 -35.79
N ILE A 374 2.58 1.94 -36.59
CA ILE A 374 2.97 0.62 -36.09
C ILE A 374 4.34 0.67 -35.39
N GLU A 375 5.28 1.43 -35.93
CA GLU A 375 6.64 1.58 -35.38
C GLU A 375 6.60 2.30 -34.04
N GLU A 376 5.85 3.41 -33.94
CA GLU A 376 5.66 4.15 -32.70
C GLU A 376 4.99 3.30 -31.62
N PHE A 377 3.97 2.53 -31.99
CA PHE A 377 3.31 1.60 -31.09
C PHE A 377 4.26 0.51 -30.60
N SER A 378 5.05 -0.06 -31.50
CA SER A 378 6.03 -1.09 -31.18
C SER A 378 7.09 -0.57 -30.21
N HIS A 379 7.56 0.67 -30.40
CA HIS A 379 8.48 1.33 -29.47
C HIS A 379 7.87 1.57 -28.09
N GLU A 380 6.63 2.03 -28.00
CA GLU A 380 5.97 2.22 -26.70
C GLU A 380 5.66 0.89 -26.00
N LEU A 381 5.35 -0.16 -26.77
CA LEU A 381 5.18 -1.51 -26.25
C LEU A 381 6.51 -2.03 -25.68
N ASP A 382 7.60 -1.88 -26.41
CA ASP A 382 8.94 -2.27 -25.95
C ASP A 382 9.33 -1.57 -24.63
N LYS A 383 9.16 -0.25 -24.55
CA LYS A 383 9.34 0.52 -23.30
C LYS A 383 8.49 -0.01 -22.15
N TYR A 384 7.25 -0.42 -22.43
CA TYR A 384 6.39 -1.00 -21.40
C TYR A 384 6.93 -2.35 -20.90
N LEU A 385 7.48 -3.19 -21.76
CA LEU A 385 8.05 -4.50 -21.39
C LEU A 385 9.32 -4.32 -20.54
N HIS A 386 10.16 -3.34 -20.86
CA HIS A 386 11.27 -2.92 -19.99
C HIS A 386 10.76 -2.43 -18.63
N TRP A 387 9.78 -1.52 -18.60
CA TRP A 387 9.16 -1.05 -17.36
C TRP A 387 8.52 -2.21 -16.56
N TYR A 388 7.93 -3.19 -17.23
CA TYR A 388 7.35 -4.38 -16.61
C TYR A 388 8.40 -5.18 -15.82
N ASN A 389 9.60 -5.33 -16.36
CA ASN A 389 10.70 -6.02 -15.67
C ASN A 389 11.33 -5.17 -14.57
N GLU A 390 11.59 -3.90 -14.86
CA GLU A 390 12.46 -3.06 -14.03
C GLU A 390 11.73 -2.32 -12.91
N LYS A 391 10.47 -1.92 -13.13
CA LYS A 391 9.75 -1.00 -12.25
C LYS A 391 8.45 -1.58 -11.71
N ARG A 392 7.78 -2.46 -12.46
CA ARG A 392 6.45 -2.96 -12.10
C ARG A 392 6.47 -3.92 -10.91
N ILE A 393 6.06 -3.42 -9.75
CA ILE A 393 6.08 -4.19 -8.51
C ILE A 393 4.98 -5.25 -8.42
N LYS A 394 5.32 -6.40 -7.83
CA LYS A 394 4.43 -7.55 -7.63
C LYS A 394 4.29 -7.88 -6.15
N LYS A 395 3.05 -8.01 -5.67
CA LYS A 395 2.78 -8.42 -4.28
C LYS A 395 3.40 -9.78 -3.94
N SER A 396 3.39 -10.73 -4.89
CA SER A 396 4.00 -12.06 -4.71
C SER A 396 5.52 -12.01 -4.54
N LEU A 397 6.18 -10.93 -4.99
CA LEU A 397 7.61 -10.69 -4.86
C LEU A 397 7.91 -9.68 -3.73
N GLY A 398 7.01 -9.52 -2.76
CA GLY A 398 7.19 -8.56 -1.67
C GLY A 398 7.11 -7.08 -2.09
N TYR A 399 6.43 -6.77 -3.20
CA TYR A 399 6.39 -5.44 -3.82
C TYR A 399 7.72 -4.98 -4.43
N LEU A 400 8.52 -5.93 -4.91
CA LEU A 400 9.65 -5.71 -5.80
C LEU A 400 9.22 -5.94 -7.27
N SER A 401 9.89 -5.27 -8.20
CA SER A 401 9.87 -5.65 -9.61
C SER A 401 10.60 -6.98 -9.82
N PRO A 402 10.38 -7.71 -10.94
CA PRO A 402 11.14 -8.92 -11.22
C PRO A 402 12.67 -8.71 -11.15
N VAL A 403 13.16 -7.60 -11.69
CA VAL A 403 14.58 -7.24 -11.63
C VAL A 403 15.05 -6.97 -10.21
N GLU A 404 14.31 -6.17 -9.44
CA GLU A 404 14.62 -5.89 -8.04
C GLU A 404 14.62 -7.19 -7.20
N TYR A 405 13.69 -8.10 -7.48
CA TYR A 405 13.58 -9.38 -6.80
C TYR A 405 14.79 -10.27 -7.06
N ARG A 406 15.19 -10.46 -8.33
CA ARG A 406 16.42 -11.21 -8.66
C ARG A 406 17.66 -10.61 -8.01
N ARG A 407 17.81 -9.27 -8.05
CA ARG A 407 18.92 -8.57 -7.36
C ARG A 407 18.90 -8.82 -5.86
N SER A 408 17.73 -8.83 -5.23
CA SER A 408 17.60 -9.10 -3.79
C SER A 408 18.03 -10.52 -3.40
N LEU A 409 18.05 -11.45 -4.36
CA LEU A 409 18.54 -12.83 -4.20
C LEU A 409 20.00 -13.02 -4.66
N GLY A 410 20.68 -11.96 -5.11
CA GLY A 410 22.04 -12.05 -5.64
C GLY A 410 22.13 -12.70 -7.02
N LEU A 411 21.02 -12.79 -7.76
CA LEU A 411 20.96 -13.36 -9.10
C LEU A 411 21.32 -12.31 -10.16
N ALA A 412 21.96 -12.74 -11.25
CA ALA A 412 22.18 -11.91 -12.43
C ALA A 412 20.85 -11.58 -13.12
N VAL A 413 20.76 -10.39 -13.71
CA VAL A 413 19.53 -9.85 -14.30
C VAL A 413 19.78 -9.27 -15.67
#